data_AF-A0A6P2ABA3-F1
#
_entry.id   AF-A0A6P2ABA3-F1
#
_cell.length_a   1.000
_cell.length_b   1.000
_cell.length_c   1.000
_cell.angle_alpha   90.00
_cell.angle_beta   90.00
_cell.angle_gamma   90.00
#
_symmetry.space_group_name_H-M   'P 1'
#
loop_
_entity.id
_entity.type
_entity.pdbx_description
1 polymer ?
#
loop_
_entity_poly.entity_id
_entity_poly.type
_entity_poly.pdbx_seq_one_letter_code
_entity_poly.pdbx_strand_id
1 'polypeptide(L)'
;MAFDPEQLENSFAFDPEAVAELRAAWSELIVAVVWDDLKSSSIGALPRLRKRVLEVGEGLRSVLSDRRWIPHERERVKGAMAASLNLRDSLQQADRAAKLVSGGEDLKPFEQRYLSFRKRLLTLIETHEQRWGDLLESLYAEDADPDEDPEDRPG
;
A
#
# COMPACT_ATOMS: atom_id res chain seq x y z
N MET A 1 -27.54 -4.07 2.48
CA MET A 1 -27.64 -2.63 2.14
C MET A 1 -27.26 -2.53 0.68
N ALA A 2 -28.03 -1.80 -0.12
CA ALA A 2 -27.70 -1.62 -1.53
C ALA A 2 -26.35 -0.90 -1.67
N PHE A 3 -25.55 -1.33 -2.64
CA PHE A 3 -24.28 -0.79 -3.03
C PHE A 3 -24.46 0.65 -3.50
N ASP A 4 -23.57 1.50 -3.01
CA ASP A 4 -23.57 2.91 -3.29
C ASP A 4 -22.33 3.25 -4.14
N PRO A 5 -22.51 3.61 -5.43
CA PRO A 5 -21.41 4.03 -6.30
C PRO A 5 -20.60 5.19 -5.71
N GLU A 6 -21.21 6.07 -4.90
CA GLU A 6 -20.51 7.16 -4.23
C GLU A 6 -19.55 6.62 -3.16
N GLN A 7 -19.94 5.57 -2.42
CA GLN A 7 -19.05 4.90 -1.46
C GLN A 7 -17.86 4.24 -2.15
N LEU A 8 -18.06 3.65 -3.33
CA LEU A 8 -16.95 3.11 -4.13
C LEU A 8 -15.95 4.21 -4.47
N GLU A 9 -16.39 5.32 -5.07
CA GLU A 9 -15.49 6.41 -5.47
C GLU A 9 -14.80 7.04 -4.24
N ASN A 10 -15.54 7.24 -3.14
CA ASN A 10 -14.98 7.76 -1.88
C ASN A 10 -13.93 6.83 -1.25
N SER A 11 -14.02 5.51 -1.47
CA SER A 11 -13.00 4.56 -0.99
C SER A 11 -11.66 4.70 -1.72
N PHE A 12 -11.65 5.26 -2.93
CA PHE A 12 -10.46 5.56 -3.73
C PHE A 12 -10.00 7.02 -3.60
N ALA A 13 -10.73 7.86 -2.86
CA ALA A 13 -10.35 9.23 -2.58
C ALA A 13 -9.26 9.28 -1.51
N PHE A 14 -8.00 9.26 -1.95
CA PHE A 14 -6.85 9.51 -1.08
C PHE A 14 -6.70 11.00 -0.78
N ASP A 15 -6.33 11.34 0.46
CA ASP A 15 -5.99 12.70 0.82
C ASP A 15 -4.74 13.17 0.05
N PRO A 16 -4.84 14.19 -0.82
CA PRO A 16 -3.73 14.66 -1.63
C PRO A 16 -2.56 15.20 -0.80
N GLU A 17 -2.82 15.77 0.38
CA GLU A 17 -1.77 16.27 1.26
C GLU A 17 -0.99 15.11 1.87
N ALA A 18 -1.68 14.13 2.46
CA ALA A 18 -1.04 12.92 2.98
C ALA A 18 -0.23 12.17 1.89
N VAL A 19 -0.74 12.11 0.65
CA VAL A 19 -0.02 11.51 -0.48
C VAL A 19 1.24 12.31 -0.84
N ALA A 20 1.15 13.64 -0.86
CA ALA A 20 2.30 14.50 -1.15
C ALA A 20 3.38 14.35 -0.07
N GLU A 21 2.99 14.33 1.21
CA GLU A 21 3.90 14.10 2.33
C GLU A 21 4.58 12.73 2.26
N LEU A 22 3.83 11.66 1.95
CA LEU A 22 4.40 10.32 1.81
C LEU A 22 5.40 10.23 0.65
N ARG A 23 5.09 10.88 -0.47
CA ARG A 23 6.03 10.95 -1.61
C ARG A 23 7.29 11.71 -1.25
N ALA A 24 7.17 12.82 -0.52
CA ALA A 24 8.33 13.58 -0.04
C ALA A 24 9.18 12.74 0.92
N ALA A 25 8.56 12.14 1.94
CA ALA A 25 9.25 11.30 2.91
C ALA A 25 9.92 10.07 2.27
N TRP A 26 9.27 9.43 1.29
CA TRP A 26 9.89 8.35 0.53
C TRP A 26 11.10 8.83 -0.30
N SER A 27 10.98 10.00 -0.94
CA SER A 27 12.08 10.57 -1.74
C SER A 27 13.30 10.87 -0.87
N GLU A 28 13.07 11.42 0.34
CA GLU A 28 14.12 11.63 1.34
C GLU A 28 14.81 10.33 1.74
N LEU A 29 14.05 9.24 1.92
CA LEU A 29 14.63 7.93 2.20
C LEU A 29 15.48 7.40 1.05
N ILE A 30 15.04 7.58 -0.20
CA ILE A 30 15.83 7.20 -1.39
C ILE A 30 17.14 7.97 -1.45
N VAL A 31 17.10 9.28 -1.22
CA VAL A 31 18.30 10.11 -1.15
C VAL A 31 19.21 9.61 -0.02
N ALA A 32 18.66 9.37 1.17
CA ALA A 32 19.38 8.90 2.34
C ALA A 32 20.15 7.60 2.09
N VAL A 33 19.47 6.56 1.55
CA VAL A 33 20.11 5.25 1.33
C VAL A 33 21.21 5.27 0.25
N VAL A 34 21.29 6.34 -0.53
CA VAL A 34 22.32 6.53 -1.56
C VAL A 34 23.47 7.39 -1.05
N TRP A 35 23.17 8.49 -0.36
CA TRP A 35 24.12 9.57 -0.10
C TRP A 35 24.58 9.69 1.36
N ASP A 36 23.79 9.21 2.33
CA ASP A 36 24.14 9.30 3.74
C ASP A 36 25.27 8.32 4.11
N ASP A 37 26.03 8.63 5.17
CA ASP A 37 27.00 7.70 5.75
C ASP A 37 26.27 6.60 6.53
N LEU A 38 25.93 5.52 5.83
CA LEU A 38 25.36 4.29 6.39
C LEU A 38 26.35 3.14 6.23
N LYS A 39 26.49 2.32 7.28
CA LYS A 39 27.41 1.18 7.32
C LYS A 39 26.68 -0.08 7.74
N SER A 40 27.18 -1.21 7.25
CA SER A 40 26.70 -2.55 7.63
C SER A 40 27.88 -3.50 7.70
N SER A 41 27.85 -4.45 8.64
CA SER A 41 28.76 -5.58 8.68
C SER A 41 28.43 -6.67 7.66
N SER A 42 27.24 -6.61 7.04
CA SER A 42 26.76 -7.59 6.06
C SER A 42 27.01 -7.11 4.63
N ILE A 43 27.73 -7.93 3.85
CA ILE A 43 28.02 -7.65 2.45
C ILE A 43 26.70 -7.52 1.67
N GLY A 44 26.57 -6.43 0.91
CA GLY A 44 25.41 -6.18 0.06
C GLY A 44 24.17 -5.68 0.79
N ALA A 45 24.23 -5.41 2.11
CA ALA A 45 23.10 -4.88 2.87
C ALA A 45 22.59 -3.54 2.34
N LEU A 46 23.50 -2.59 2.04
CA LEU A 46 23.11 -1.26 1.53
C LEU A 46 22.50 -1.32 0.12
N PRO A 47 23.09 -2.02 -0.88
CA PRO A 47 22.42 -2.25 -2.17
C PRO A 47 21.04 -2.90 -2.02
N ARG A 48 20.91 -3.89 -1.12
CA ARG A 48 19.61 -4.53 -0.84
C ARG A 48 18.61 -3.53 -0.27
N LEU A 49 19.01 -2.71 0.70
CA LEU A 49 18.15 -1.70 1.30
C LEU A 49 17.67 -0.70 0.24
N ARG A 50 18.56 -0.18 -0.62
CA ARG A 50 18.20 0.73 -1.73
C ARG A 50 17.11 0.13 -2.61
N LYS A 51 17.30 -1.12 -3.02
CA LYS A 51 16.30 -1.86 -3.81
C LYS A 51 14.96 -1.95 -3.07
N ARG A 52 14.95 -2.30 -1.78
CA ARG A 52 13.70 -2.44 -1.02
C ARG A 52 12.97 -1.11 -0.82
N VAL A 53 13.69 -0.02 -0.56
CA VAL A 53 13.08 1.31 -0.46
C VAL A 53 12.48 1.75 -1.81
N LEU A 54 13.12 1.43 -2.93
CA LEU A 54 12.58 1.68 -4.27
C LEU A 54 11.26 0.91 -4.50
N GLU A 55 11.26 -0.40 -4.23
CA GLU A 55 10.07 -1.26 -4.38
C GLU A 55 8.88 -0.76 -3.52
N VAL A 56 9.15 -0.22 -2.33
CA VAL A 56 8.09 0.40 -1.50
C VAL A 56 7.47 1.61 -2.20
N GLY A 57 8.27 2.45 -2.87
CA GLY A 57 7.76 3.58 -3.66
C GLY A 57 6.92 3.14 -4.86
N GLU A 58 7.35 2.09 -5.55
CA GLU A 58 6.60 1.47 -6.65
C GLU A 58 5.27 0.88 -6.16
N GLY A 59 5.28 0.21 -5.00
CA GLY A 59 4.08 -0.30 -4.35
C GLY A 59 3.12 0.81 -3.95
N LEU A 60 3.61 1.92 -3.38
CA LEU A 60 2.80 3.09 -3.07
C LEU A 60 2.16 3.68 -4.32
N ARG A 61 2.92 3.83 -5.41
CA ARG A 61 2.38 4.29 -6.70
C ARG A 61 1.29 3.35 -7.21
N SER A 62 1.47 2.03 -7.08
CA SER A 62 0.48 1.04 -7.48
C SER A 62 -0.81 1.16 -6.68
N VAL A 63 -0.74 1.33 -5.36
CA VAL A 63 -1.92 1.55 -4.50
C VAL A 63 -2.68 2.81 -4.93
N LEU A 64 -1.98 3.91 -5.16
CA LEU A 64 -2.57 5.21 -5.55
C LEU A 64 -3.03 5.29 -7.01
N SER A 65 -2.85 4.24 -7.80
CA SER A 65 -3.16 4.26 -9.23
C SER A 65 -4.67 4.33 -9.48
N ASP A 66 -5.05 5.06 -10.53
CA ASP A 66 -6.44 5.13 -10.98
C ASP A 66 -6.91 3.75 -11.45
N ARG A 67 -8.08 3.33 -10.96
CA ARG A 67 -8.71 2.04 -11.24
C ARG A 67 -10.07 2.18 -11.90
N ARG A 68 -10.50 3.39 -12.28
CA ARG A 68 -11.78 3.64 -12.96
C ARG A 68 -11.90 2.95 -14.33
N TRP A 69 -10.78 2.50 -14.90
CA TRP A 69 -10.77 1.74 -16.15
C TRP A 69 -11.25 0.29 -16.00
N ILE A 70 -11.30 -0.26 -14.79
CA ILE A 70 -11.80 -1.61 -14.53
C ILE A 70 -13.33 -1.52 -14.42
N PRO A 71 -14.11 -2.23 -15.26
CA PRO A 71 -15.55 -2.05 -15.33
C PRO A 71 -16.32 -2.64 -14.15
N HIS A 72 -15.81 -3.71 -13.53
CA HIS A 72 -16.49 -4.39 -12.42
C HIS A 72 -15.96 -3.88 -11.06
N GLU A 73 -16.87 -3.44 -10.20
CA GLU A 73 -16.58 -2.81 -8.90
C GLU A 73 -15.83 -3.76 -7.97
N ARG A 74 -16.26 -5.02 -7.91
CA ARG A 74 -15.59 -6.06 -7.13
C ARG A 74 -14.13 -6.27 -7.56
N GLU A 75 -13.86 -6.25 -8.86
CA GLU A 75 -12.50 -6.40 -9.38
C GLU A 75 -11.66 -5.15 -9.16
N ARG A 76 -12.27 -3.94 -9.20
CA ARG A 76 -11.60 -2.69 -8.79
C ARG A 76 -11.09 -2.79 -7.36
N VAL A 77 -11.96 -3.18 -6.43
CA VAL A 77 -11.62 -3.25 -4.99
C VAL A 77 -10.60 -4.36 -4.73
N LYS A 78 -10.78 -5.56 -5.31
CA LYS A 78 -9.77 -6.64 -5.23
C LYS A 78 -8.40 -6.20 -5.74
N GLY A 79 -8.34 -5.51 -6.87
CA GLY A 79 -7.09 -4.99 -7.42
C GLY A 79 -6.42 -3.93 -6.54
N ALA A 80 -7.20 -3.16 -5.78
CA ALA A 80 -6.70 -2.22 -4.79
C ALA A 80 -6.10 -2.94 -3.58
N MET A 81 -6.83 -3.91 -3.02
CA MET A 81 -6.37 -4.73 -1.90
C MET A 81 -5.11 -5.53 -2.26
N ALA A 82 -5.05 -6.12 -3.46
CA ALA A 82 -3.85 -6.82 -3.93
C ALA A 82 -2.63 -5.90 -4.00
N ALA A 83 -2.80 -4.66 -4.47
CA ALA A 83 -1.72 -3.67 -4.45
C ALA A 83 -1.29 -3.30 -3.02
N SER A 84 -2.24 -3.18 -2.09
CA SER A 84 -1.94 -2.92 -0.68
C SER A 84 -1.17 -4.05 -0.01
N LEU A 85 -1.56 -5.30 -0.26
CA LEU A 85 -0.84 -6.48 0.23
C LEU A 85 0.60 -6.52 -0.29
N ASN A 86 0.81 -6.28 -1.59
CA ASN A 86 2.15 -6.21 -2.19
C ASN A 86 3.01 -5.08 -1.58
N LEU A 87 2.38 -3.95 -1.26
CA LEU A 87 3.05 -2.83 -0.57
C LEU A 87 3.44 -3.21 0.86
N ARG A 88 2.57 -3.87 1.62
CA ARG A 88 2.89 -4.40 2.96
C ARG A 88 4.06 -5.37 2.92
N ASP A 89 4.08 -6.28 1.94
CA ASP A 89 5.18 -7.23 1.77
C ASP A 89 6.49 -6.53 1.42
N SER A 90 6.45 -5.52 0.55
CA SER A 90 7.61 -4.70 0.20
C SER A 90 8.15 -3.94 1.41
N LEU A 91 7.25 -3.36 2.22
CA LEU A 91 7.59 -2.66 3.46
C LEU A 91 8.21 -3.62 4.49
N GLN A 92 7.68 -4.84 4.64
CA GLN A 92 8.24 -5.84 5.53
C GLN A 92 9.64 -6.27 5.08
N GLN A 93 9.89 -6.36 3.77
CA GLN A 93 11.20 -6.65 3.21
C GLN A 93 12.17 -5.48 3.43
N ALA A 94 11.70 -4.24 3.32
CA ALA A 94 12.46 -3.05 3.68
C ALA A 94 12.81 -3.03 5.18
N ASP A 95 11.87 -3.37 6.07
CA ASP A 95 12.08 -3.46 7.51
C ASP A 95 13.21 -4.46 7.84
N ARG A 96 13.20 -5.62 7.17
CA ARG A 96 14.27 -6.63 7.33
C ARG A 96 15.61 -6.15 6.80
N ALA A 97 15.63 -5.40 5.69
CA ALA A 97 16.86 -4.86 5.13
C ALA A 97 17.44 -3.72 5.97
N ALA A 98 16.59 -2.84 6.51
CA ALA A 98 16.99 -1.72 7.37
C ALA A 98 17.69 -2.21 8.64
N LYS A 99 17.22 -3.31 9.23
CA LYS A 99 17.85 -3.97 10.40
C LYS A 99 19.28 -4.46 10.16
N LEU A 100 19.72 -4.57 8.90
CA LEU A 100 21.09 -4.96 8.57
C LEU A 100 22.04 -3.76 8.57
N VAL A 101 21.54 -2.52 8.57
CA VAL A 101 22.36 -1.32 8.72
C VAL A 101 22.69 -1.17 10.20
N SER A 102 23.98 -1.03 10.52
CA SER A 102 24.48 -1.16 11.88
C SER A 102 25.46 -0.06 12.29
N GLY A 103 25.70 0.93 11.43
CA GLY A 103 26.55 2.06 11.77
C GLY A 103 26.51 3.17 10.72
N GLY A 104 27.45 4.11 10.85
CA GLY A 104 27.51 5.33 10.06
C GLY A 104 27.01 6.55 10.82
N GLU A 105 27.53 7.73 10.49
CA GLU A 105 27.20 8.99 11.18
C GLU A 105 25.71 9.34 11.08
N ASP A 106 25.07 8.94 9.98
CA ASP A 106 23.69 9.28 9.64
C ASP A 106 22.67 8.19 10.03
N LEU A 107 23.09 7.12 10.71
CA LEU A 107 22.21 6.00 11.06
C LEU A 107 20.98 6.44 11.85
N LYS A 108 21.18 7.21 12.93
CA LYS A 108 20.07 7.65 13.80
C LYS A 108 19.07 8.54 13.04
N PRO A 109 19.50 9.59 12.31
CA PRO A 109 18.59 10.34 11.44
C PRO A 109 17.85 9.47 10.41
N PHE A 110 18.52 8.48 9.82
CA PHE A 110 17.90 7.56 8.87
C PHE A 110 16.79 6.71 9.53
N GLU A 111 17.06 6.11 10.69
CA GLU A 111 16.09 5.31 11.43
C GLU A 111 14.83 6.12 11.79
N GLN A 112 15.00 7.38 12.21
CA GLN A 112 13.89 8.27 12.53
C GLN A 112 13.04 8.58 11.30
N ARG A 113 13.67 8.95 10.17
CA ARG A 113 12.98 9.17 8.89
C ARG A 113 12.22 7.92 8.46
N TYR A 114 12.86 6.75 8.55
CA TYR A 114 12.28 5.48 8.14
C TYR A 114 11.06 5.10 9.00
N LEU A 115 11.16 5.21 10.33
CA LEU A 115 10.05 4.92 11.23
C LEU A 115 8.88 5.90 11.06
N SER A 116 9.17 7.19 10.84
CA SER A 116 8.15 8.21 10.56
C SER A 116 7.40 7.88 9.26
N PHE A 117 8.13 7.60 8.18
CA PHE A 117 7.55 7.18 6.91
C PHE A 117 6.71 5.92 7.05
N ARG A 118 7.25 4.87 7.69
CA ARG A 118 6.55 3.60 7.92
C ARG A 118 5.23 3.81 8.65
N LYS A 119 5.23 4.62 9.71
CA LYS A 119 4.01 4.93 10.48
C LYS A 119 2.95 5.60 9.60
N ARG A 120 3.32 6.65 8.87
CA ARG A 120 2.40 7.37 7.97
C ARG A 120 1.84 6.46 6.88
N LEU A 121 2.69 5.62 6.30
CA LEU A 121 2.31 4.69 5.24
C LEU A 121 1.28 3.68 5.75
N LEU A 122 1.55 3.06 6.91
CA LEU A 122 0.63 2.10 7.53
C LEU A 122 -0.72 2.73 7.87
N THR A 123 -0.73 3.94 8.44
CA THR A 123 -1.97 4.66 8.74
C THR A 123 -2.80 4.94 7.49
N LEU A 124 -2.16 5.35 6.39
CA LEU A 124 -2.86 5.57 5.12
C LEU A 124 -3.48 4.25 4.63
N ILE A 125 -2.69 3.19 4.48
CA ILE A 125 -3.19 1.95 3.88
C ILE A 125 -4.23 1.25 4.75
N GLU A 126 -4.08 1.26 6.08
CA GLU A 126 -5.05 0.64 7.01
C GLU A 126 -6.42 1.30 6.90
N THR A 127 -6.45 2.63 6.76
CA THR A 127 -7.70 3.38 6.58
C THR A 127 -8.43 2.97 5.30
N HIS A 128 -7.69 2.79 4.19
CA HIS A 128 -8.29 2.37 2.92
C HIS A 128 -8.60 0.88 2.88
N GLU A 129 -7.77 0.03 3.48
CA GLU A 129 -8.00 -1.41 3.60
C GLU A 129 -9.31 -1.71 4.32
N GLN A 130 -9.62 -0.99 5.42
CA GLN A 130 -10.89 -1.14 6.12
C GLN A 130 -12.07 -0.81 5.20
N ARG A 131 -12.02 0.34 4.50
CA ARG A 131 -13.08 0.76 3.56
C ARG A 131 -13.29 -0.24 2.43
N TRP A 132 -12.20 -0.77 1.88
CA TRP A 132 -12.26 -1.80 0.83
C TRP A 132 -12.80 -3.13 1.34
N GLY A 133 -12.48 -3.51 2.59
CA GLY A 133 -13.06 -4.68 3.25
C GLY A 133 -14.58 -4.54 3.37
N ASP A 134 -15.05 -3.44 3.94
CA ASP A 134 -16.49 -3.16 4.13
C ASP A 134 -17.25 -3.14 2.78
N LEU A 135 -16.63 -2.60 1.73
CA LEU A 135 -17.18 -2.59 0.37
C LEU A 135 -17.25 -3.99 -0.24
N LEU A 136 -16.21 -4.81 -0.10
CA LEU A 136 -16.25 -6.18 -0.62
C LEU A 136 -17.32 -7.00 0.06
N GLU A 137 -17.46 -6.90 1.38
CA GLU A 137 -18.52 -7.59 2.13
C GLU A 137 -19.92 -7.17 1.65
N SER A 138 -20.12 -5.87 1.39
CA SER A 138 -21.38 -5.35 0.86
C SER A 138 -21.67 -5.89 -0.55
N LEU A 139 -20.68 -5.90 -1.45
CA LEU A 139 -20.80 -6.45 -2.81
C LEU A 139 -21.11 -7.95 -2.82
N TYR A 140 -20.53 -8.73 -1.90
CA TYR A 140 -20.85 -10.15 -1.76
C TYR A 140 -22.28 -10.40 -1.25
N ALA A 141 -22.83 -9.49 -0.44
CA ALA A 141 -24.20 -9.61 0.05
C ALA A 141 -25.24 -9.33 -1.05
N GLU A 142 -24.90 -8.52 -2.05
CA GLU A 142 -25.77 -8.27 -3.22
C GLU A 142 -25.71 -9.38 -4.26
N ASP A 143 -24.51 -9.90 -4.55
CA ASP A 143 -24.35 -11.07 -5.43
C ASP A 143 -25.10 -12.31 -4.89
N ALA A 144 -25.47 -12.30 -3.59
CA ALA A 144 -26.16 -13.39 -2.90
C ALA A 144 -27.68 -13.18 -2.75
N ASP A 145 -28.27 -12.17 -3.41
CA ASP A 145 -29.71 -11.89 -3.34
C ASP A 145 -30.52 -13.12 -3.85
N PRO A 146 -31.31 -13.78 -2.97
CA PRO A 146 -31.92 -15.08 -3.26
C PRO A 146 -33.20 -15.02 -4.12
N ASP A 147 -33.50 -13.88 -4.74
CA ASP A 147 -34.66 -13.71 -5.65
C ASP A 147 -34.40 -14.23 -7.08
N GLU A 148 -33.25 -14.90 -7.35
CA GLU A 148 -33.13 -15.81 -8.48
C GLU A 148 -33.93 -17.10 -8.20
N ASP A 149 -35.20 -17.06 -8.60
CA ASP A 149 -36.13 -18.19 -8.54
C ASP A 149 -35.50 -19.42 -9.26
N PRO A 150 -35.35 -20.58 -8.60
CA PRO A 150 -34.76 -21.78 -9.21
C PRO A 150 -35.60 -22.37 -10.37
N GLU A 151 -36.74 -21.78 -10.72
CA GLU A 151 -37.65 -22.26 -11.77
C GLU A 151 -37.21 -21.99 -13.21
N ASP A 152 -36.20 -21.16 -13.46
CA ASP A 152 -35.78 -20.79 -14.83
C ASP A 152 -34.58 -21.61 -15.38
N ARG A 153 -34.32 -22.79 -14.81
CA ARG A 153 -33.35 -23.74 -15.39
C ARG A 153 -34.05 -24.67 -16.39
N PRO A 154 -33.79 -24.58 -17.71
CA PRO A 154 -34.31 -25.57 -18.65
C PRO A 154 -33.68 -26.93 -18.33
N GLY A 155 -34.55 -27.90 -18.03
CA GLY A 155 -34.18 -29.29 -17.76
C GLY A 155 -33.70 -30.07 -18.99
#